data_AF-F6HWZ8-F1
#
_entry.id   AF-F6HWZ8-F1
#
_cell.length_a   1.000
_cell.length_b   1.000
_cell.length_c   1.000
_cell.angle_alpha   90.00
_cell.angle_beta   90.00
_cell.angle_gamma   90.00
#
_symmetry.space_group_name_H-M   'P 1'
#
loop_
_entity.id
_entity.type
_entity.pdbx_description
1 polymer ?
#
loop_
_entity_poly.entity_id
_entity_poly.type
_entity_poly.pdbx_seq_one_letter_code
_entity_poly.pdbx_strand_id
1 'polypeptide(L)'
;MPLGLDSLTRFIALASSWWDKINDSATWQDGIFYALCGAYALVSSVALIQLIRIELRVPEYGWTTQKVFHLMNFIVNGVRAIVFGFHKQVFVLHPK
;
A
#
# COMPACT_ATOMS: atom_id res chain seq x y z
N MET A 1 43.74 -7.85 0.95
CA MET A 1 43.12 -6.72 0.24
C MET A 1 41.71 -6.53 0.80
N PRO A 2 41.44 -5.55 1.68
CA PRO A 2 40.15 -5.39 2.35
C PRO A 2 39.27 -4.36 1.62
N LEU A 3 39.09 -4.48 0.31
CA LEU A 3 38.30 -3.50 -0.47
C LEU A 3 36.79 -3.74 -0.43
N GLY A 4 36.34 -4.84 0.19
CA GLY A 4 34.92 -5.21 0.23
C GLY A 4 34.13 -4.55 1.37
N LEU A 5 34.69 -4.47 2.56
CA LEU A 5 33.95 -4.05 3.76
C LEU A 5 33.75 -2.52 3.79
N ASP A 6 34.79 -1.74 3.53
CA ASP A 6 34.74 -0.27 3.55
C ASP A 6 33.79 0.30 2.47
N SER A 7 33.75 -0.35 1.31
CA SER A 7 32.84 0.02 0.22
C SER A 7 31.36 -0.23 0.61
N LEU A 8 31.08 -1.38 1.24
CA LEU A 8 29.75 -1.69 1.77
C LEU A 8 29.35 -0.73 2.89
N THR A 9 30.25 -0.41 3.82
CA THR A 9 29.97 0.55 4.90
C THR A 9 29.66 1.95 4.36
N ARG A 10 30.40 2.41 3.35
CA ARG A 10 30.11 3.68 2.66
C ARG A 10 28.77 3.67 1.92
N PHE A 11 28.45 2.58 1.24
CA PHE A 11 27.16 2.43 0.55
C PHE A 11 25.99 2.49 1.54
N ILE A 12 26.09 1.76 2.66
CA ILE A 12 25.07 1.76 3.71
C ILE A 12 24.91 3.16 4.30
N ALA A 13 26.01 3.85 4.62
CA ALA A 13 25.95 5.22 5.13
C ALA A 13 25.28 6.21 4.14
N LEU A 14 25.57 6.05 2.84
CA LEU A 14 24.94 6.87 1.81
C LEU A 14 23.44 6.56 1.68
N ALA A 15 23.06 5.29 1.70
CA ALA A 15 21.66 4.86 1.65
C ALA A 15 20.86 5.34 2.88
N SER A 16 21.43 5.21 4.08
CA SER A 16 20.80 5.70 5.32
C SER A 16 20.64 7.21 5.31
N SER A 17 21.68 7.97 4.98
CA SER A 17 21.58 9.45 4.95
C SER A 17 20.63 9.97 3.85
N TRP A 18 20.48 9.23 2.75
CA TRP A 18 19.46 9.52 1.75
C TRP A 18 18.05 9.21 2.28
N TRP A 19 17.87 8.07 2.96
CA TRP A 19 16.60 7.67 3.55
C TRP A 19 16.14 8.66 4.63
N ASP A 20 17.04 9.09 5.51
CA ASP A 20 16.73 10.06 6.58
C ASP A 20 16.15 11.37 6.01
N LYS A 21 16.72 11.86 4.90
CA LYS A 21 16.21 13.07 4.22
C LYS A 21 14.81 12.91 3.65
N ILE A 22 14.49 11.72 3.12
CA ILE A 22 13.14 11.44 2.61
C ILE A 22 12.17 11.28 3.76
N ASN A 23 12.58 10.58 4.81
CA ASN A 23 11.76 10.36 5.99
C ASN A 23 11.47 11.68 6.72
N ASP A 24 12.38 12.64 6.74
CA ASP A 24 12.13 13.96 7.33
C ASP A 24 11.23 14.87 6.48
N SER A 25 10.97 14.51 5.22
CA SER A 25 10.13 15.31 4.32
C SER A 25 8.65 14.92 4.42
N ALA A 26 7.87 15.71 5.14
CA ALA A 26 6.42 15.55 5.26
C ALA A 26 5.71 15.49 3.89
N THR A 27 6.14 16.28 2.91
CA THR A 27 5.56 16.28 1.56
C THR A 27 5.79 14.96 0.80
N TRP A 28 6.96 14.34 0.99
CA TRP A 28 7.26 13.05 0.36
C TRP A 28 6.48 11.91 1.01
N GLN A 29 6.41 11.92 2.34
CA GLN A 29 5.57 10.96 3.08
C GLN A 29 4.11 11.06 2.62
N ASP A 30 3.54 12.26 2.58
CA ASP A 30 2.18 12.49 2.11
C ASP A 30 1.96 11.97 0.69
N GLY A 31 2.88 12.30 -0.22
CA GLY A 31 2.81 11.84 -1.61
C GLY A 31 2.80 10.32 -1.71
N ILE A 32 3.66 9.63 -0.93
CA ILE A 32 3.73 8.17 -0.89
C ILE A 32 2.44 7.58 -0.33
N PHE A 33 1.90 8.11 0.76
CA PHE A 33 0.66 7.61 1.35
C PHE A 33 -0.55 7.81 0.44
N TYR A 34 -0.67 8.96 -0.24
CA TYR A 34 -1.73 9.16 -1.24
C TYR A 34 -1.57 8.24 -2.45
N ALA A 35 -0.35 8.02 -2.93
CA ALA A 35 -0.09 7.08 -4.02
C ALA A 35 -0.47 5.64 -3.61
N LEU A 36 -0.11 5.23 -2.39
CA LEU A 36 -0.50 3.94 -1.81
C LEU A 36 -2.02 3.84 -1.68
N CYS A 37 -2.67 4.86 -1.13
CA CYS A 37 -4.14 4.93 -1.04
C CYS A 37 -4.79 4.70 -2.41
N GLY A 38 -4.36 5.44 -3.43
CA GLY A 38 -4.86 5.31 -4.79
C GLY A 38 -4.63 3.91 -5.38
N ALA A 39 -3.42 3.37 -5.23
CA ALA A 39 -3.08 2.03 -5.72
C ALA A 39 -3.94 0.93 -5.07
N TYR A 40 -4.10 0.97 -3.75
CA TYR A 40 -4.92 0.01 -3.01
C TYR A 40 -6.42 0.15 -3.33
N ALA A 41 -6.92 1.37 -3.53
CA ALA A 41 -8.29 1.60 -3.98
C ALA A 41 -8.53 1.02 -5.38
N LEU A 42 -7.56 1.17 -6.29
CA LEU A 42 -7.61 0.57 -7.62
C LEU A 42 -7.65 -0.95 -7.56
N VAL A 43 -6.76 -1.58 -6.80
CA VAL A 43 -6.73 -3.05 -6.63
C VAL A 43 -8.02 -3.56 -6.03
N SER A 44 -8.54 -2.89 -4.99
CA SER A 44 -9.84 -3.20 -4.38
C SER A 44 -10.97 -3.11 -5.42
N SER A 45 -11.03 -2.04 -6.21
CA SER A 45 -12.05 -1.84 -7.25
C SER A 45 -12.00 -2.94 -8.31
N VAL A 46 -10.81 -3.31 -8.79
CA VAL A 46 -10.63 -4.40 -9.75
C VAL A 46 -11.11 -5.73 -9.17
N ALA A 47 -10.77 -6.03 -7.91
CA ALA A 47 -11.22 -7.26 -7.25
C ALA A 47 -12.76 -7.32 -7.11
N LEU A 48 -13.40 -6.19 -6.82
CA LEU A 48 -14.86 -6.10 -6.79
C LEU A 48 -15.49 -6.36 -8.15
N ILE A 49 -14.95 -5.74 -9.21
CA ILE A 49 -15.40 -5.97 -10.58
C ILE A 49 -15.24 -7.45 -10.94
N GLN A 50 -14.11 -8.08 -10.60
CA GLN A 50 -13.89 -9.51 -10.82
C GLN A 50 -14.92 -10.37 -10.09
N LEU A 51 -15.21 -10.07 -8.82
CA LEU A 51 -16.23 -10.77 -8.04
C LEU A 51 -17.61 -10.69 -8.72
N ILE A 52 -18.05 -9.48 -9.08
CA ILE A 52 -19.34 -9.25 -9.75
C ILE A 52 -19.39 -10.00 -11.08
N ARG A 53 -18.32 -9.94 -11.88
CA ARG A 53 -18.27 -10.63 -13.17
C ARG A 53 -18.38 -12.15 -13.04
N ILE A 54 -17.78 -12.74 -12.00
CA ILE A 54 -17.87 -14.18 -11.76
C ILE A 54 -19.29 -14.56 -11.30
N GLU A 55 -19.89 -13.75 -10.42
CA GLU A 55 -21.27 -13.97 -9.96
C GLU A 55 -22.28 -13.92 -11.11
N LEU A 56 -22.16 -12.93 -11.99
CA LEU A 56 -23.03 -12.81 -13.17
C LEU A 56 -22.79 -13.91 -14.21
N ARG A 57 -21.57 -14.43 -14.32
CA ARG A 57 -21.24 -15.49 -15.30
C ARG A 57 -21.76 -16.85 -14.85
N VAL A 58 -21.69 -17.14 -13.56
CA VAL A 58 -22.08 -18.45 -13.04
C VAL A 58 -22.85 -18.28 -11.72
N PRO A 59 -24.11 -17.83 -11.79
CA PRO A 59 -24.95 -17.59 -10.62
C PRO A 59 -25.40 -18.88 -9.93
N GLU A 60 -25.34 -20.03 -10.62
CA GLU A 60 -25.85 -21.31 -10.10
C GLU A 60 -24.90 -21.94 -9.05
N TYR A 61 -23.62 -21.61 -9.09
CA TYR A 61 -22.64 -22.07 -8.10
C TYR A 61 -22.51 -21.03 -7.00
N GLY A 62 -22.62 -21.46 -5.74
CA GLY A 62 -22.50 -20.60 -4.56
C GLY A 62 -21.09 -20.02 -4.35
N TRP A 63 -20.72 -19.82 -3.08
CA TRP A 63 -19.43 -19.23 -2.70
C TRP A 63 -18.26 -20.19 -2.97
N THR A 64 -17.72 -20.14 -4.18
CA THR A 64 -16.48 -20.83 -4.53
C THR A 64 -15.27 -20.15 -3.88
N THR A 65 -14.17 -20.89 -3.70
CA THR A 65 -12.90 -20.35 -3.16
C THR A 65 -12.43 -19.11 -3.94
N GLN A 66 -12.66 -19.07 -5.25
CA GLN A 66 -12.31 -17.92 -6.10
C GLN A 66 -13.12 -16.67 -5.73
N LYS A 67 -14.45 -16.79 -5.55
CA LYS A 67 -15.30 -15.67 -5.12
C LYS A 67 -14.87 -15.16 -3.74
N VAL A 68 -14.57 -16.06 -2.81
CA VAL A 68 -14.06 -15.69 -1.47
C VAL A 68 -12.70 -14.98 -1.57
N PHE A 69 -11.77 -15.45 -2.41
CA PHE A 69 -10.47 -14.80 -2.58
C PHE A 69 -10.59 -13.37 -3.11
N HIS A 70 -11.42 -13.14 -4.13
CA HIS A 70 -11.67 -11.78 -4.63
C HIS A 70 -12.37 -10.91 -3.60
N LEU A 71 -13.30 -11.46 -2.83
CA LEU A 71 -13.93 -10.74 -1.71
C LEU A 71 -12.90 -10.33 -0.66
N MET A 72 -12.00 -11.24 -0.26
CA MET A 72 -10.92 -10.92 0.68
C MET A 72 -9.99 -9.85 0.13
N ASN A 73 -9.62 -9.92 -1.16
CA ASN A 73 -8.83 -8.88 -1.81
C ASN A 73 -9.54 -7.52 -1.81
N PHE A 74 -10.84 -7.50 -2.15
CA PHE A 74 -11.64 -6.27 -2.10
C PHE A 74 -11.60 -5.63 -0.71
N ILE A 75 -11.88 -6.42 0.34
CA ILE A 75 -11.94 -5.94 1.72
C ILE A 75 -10.55 -5.49 2.22
N VAL A 76 -9.53 -6.34 2.10
CA VAL A 76 -8.19 -6.06 2.64
C VAL A 76 -7.55 -4.85 1.96
N ASN A 77 -7.61 -4.77 0.63
CA ASN A 77 -7.08 -3.60 -0.09
C ASN A 77 -7.95 -2.36 0.15
N GLY A 78 -9.28 -2.52 0.29
CA GLY A 78 -10.18 -1.41 0.58
C GLY A 78 -9.92 -0.78 1.95
N VAL A 79 -9.80 -1.60 2.99
CA VAL A 79 -9.41 -1.16 4.34
C VAL A 79 -8.04 -0.47 4.31
N ARG A 80 -7.07 -1.04 3.59
CA ARG A 80 -5.73 -0.45 3.47
C ARG A 80 -5.75 0.89 2.74
N ALA A 81 -6.57 1.03 1.69
CA ALA A 81 -6.77 2.29 0.99
C ALA A 81 -7.35 3.35 1.93
N ILE A 82 -8.39 2.99 2.71
CA ILE A 82 -8.99 3.85 3.73
C ILE A 82 -7.92 4.29 4.74
N VAL A 83 -7.18 3.35 5.34
CA VAL A 83 -6.13 3.66 6.32
C VAL A 83 -5.09 4.63 5.76
N PHE A 84 -4.64 4.44 4.52
CA PHE A 84 -3.69 5.35 3.88
C PHE A 84 -4.32 6.70 3.50
N GLY A 85 -5.57 6.73 3.05
CA GLY A 85 -6.27 7.99 2.74
C GLY A 85 -6.55 8.84 3.98
N PHE A 86 -6.76 8.19 5.13
CA PHE A 86 -6.97 8.84 6.42
C PHE A 86 -5.67 9.14 7.18
N HIS A 87 -4.49 8.82 6.65
CA HIS A 87 -3.22 9.06 7.35
C HIS A 87 -3.06 10.54 7.76
N LYS A 88 -3.59 11.49 6.97
CA LYS A 88 -3.59 12.92 7.31
C LYS A 88 -4.61 13.31 8.39
N GLN A 89 -5.77 12.67 8.50
CA GLN A 89 -6.73 13.01 9.54
C GLN A 89 -6.21 12.64 10.94
N VAL A 90 -5.32 11.66 11.04
CA VAL A 90 -4.61 11.30 12.29
C VAL A 90 -3.46 12.27 12.57
N PHE A 91 -2.78 12.82 11.55
CA PHE A 91 -1.64 13.73 11.72
C PHE A 91 -1.99 15.24 11.79
N VAL A 92 -3.22 15.65 11.44
CA VAL A 92 -3.70 17.04 11.64
C VAL A 92 -4.04 17.32 13.12
N LEU A 93 -4.17 16.27 13.94
CA LEU A 93 -4.16 16.37 15.41
C LEU A 93 -2.71 16.49 15.90
N HIS A 94 -2.06 17.61 15.61
CA HIS A 94 -1.00 18.07 16.48
C HIS A 94 -1.68 18.66 17.73
N PRO A 95 -1.62 18.02 18.92
CA PRO A 95 -1.88 18.76 20.14
C PRO A 95 -0.85 19.88 20.24
N LYS A 96 -1.31 21.07 20.62
CA LYS A 96 -0.46 22.22 20.97
C LYS A 96 0.45 21.86 22.15
#